data_AF-A0A3C1JZC5-F1
#
_entry.id   AF-A0A3C1JZC5-F1
#
_cell.length_a   1.000
_cell.length_b   1.000
_cell.length_c   1.000
_cell.angle_alpha   90.00
_cell.angle_beta   90.00
_cell.angle_gamma   90.00
#
_symmetry.space_group_name_H-M   'P 1'
#
loop_
_entity.id
_entity.type
_entity.pdbx_description
1 polymer ?
#
loop_
_entity_poly.entity_id
_entity_poly.type
_entity_poly.pdbx_seq_one_letter_code
_entity_poly.pdbx_strand_id
1 'polypeptide(L)'
;MFQDNENTLIETFGYIKKEENLITVENNIIPNTFVLESQQEFPGYHGNIPDKSQPRSLFLITSKEYSFEETARTARKIRIKIKHDFNASPGNIYLKSEILPCIRIKYLQSFTFIPELQNLLKDEGIKFQKKRGIHSSGLIVINKQFYVCEREEGLYKDLEDESKCYLELPVKLSGEKFKEFTISIKNNIDNNNFDAAQGVFYRRKGIIDIVRIYDLEKNVDRMRALRKYYLEEIDRKL
;
A
#
# COMPACT_ATOMS: atom_id res chain seq x y z
N MET A 1 35.67 -17.76 9.98
CA MET A 1 34.96 -16.72 10.75
C MET A 1 34.61 -15.65 9.74
N PHE A 2 33.44 -15.75 9.10
CA PHE A 2 32.96 -14.74 8.15
C PHE A 2 32.01 -13.84 8.93
N GLN A 3 32.51 -12.64 9.25
CA GLN A 3 31.78 -11.62 9.97
C GLN A 3 31.73 -10.41 9.03
N ASP A 4 30.73 -10.43 8.16
CA ASP A 4 30.23 -9.26 7.44
C ASP A 4 28.72 -9.40 7.47
N ASN A 5 28.03 -8.52 8.21
CA ASN A 5 26.58 -8.36 8.09
C ASN A 5 26.33 -7.74 6.70
N GLU A 6 26.37 -8.55 5.65
CA GLU A 6 26.02 -8.12 4.31
C GLU A 6 24.52 -7.80 4.27
N ASN A 7 24.25 -6.52 4.13
CA ASN A 7 22.94 -6.01 3.76
C ASN A 7 22.45 -6.76 2.50
N THR A 8 21.42 -7.59 2.65
CA THR A 8 20.89 -8.35 1.51
C THR A 8 19.88 -7.50 0.76
N LEU A 9 20.20 -7.13 -0.48
CA LEU A 9 19.26 -6.47 -1.37
C LEU A 9 18.28 -7.49 -1.94
N ILE A 10 17.00 -7.14 -1.88
CA ILE A 10 15.90 -8.03 -2.23
C ILE A 10 14.94 -7.28 -3.15
N GLU A 11 14.82 -7.76 -4.38
CA GLU A 11 13.71 -7.46 -5.27
C GLU A 11 12.70 -8.62 -5.21
N THR A 12 11.44 -8.31 -4.92
CA THR A 12 10.40 -9.33 -4.77
C THR A 12 9.02 -8.80 -5.11
N PHE A 13 8.05 -9.69 -5.28
CA PHE A 13 6.63 -9.36 -5.45
C PHE A 13 5.85 -9.67 -4.17
N GLY A 14 4.65 -9.13 -4.09
CA GLY A 14 3.68 -9.47 -3.05
C GLY A 14 2.53 -8.48 -3.04
N TYR A 15 1.88 -8.34 -1.89
CA TYR A 15 0.82 -7.36 -1.71
C TYR A 15 0.92 -6.66 -0.36
N ILE A 16 0.33 -5.46 -0.30
CA ILE A 16 -0.05 -4.80 0.95
C ILE A 16 -1.56 -4.78 1.04
N LYS A 17 -2.09 -5.15 2.20
CA LYS A 17 -3.51 -5.04 2.54
C LYS A 17 -3.73 -4.06 3.68
N LYS A 18 -4.69 -3.16 3.53
CA LYS A 18 -5.01 -2.13 4.52
C LYS A 18 -6.46 -1.69 4.42
N GLU A 19 -7.09 -1.46 5.55
CA GLU A 19 -8.43 -0.90 5.60
C GLU A 19 -8.36 0.63 5.65
N GLU A 20 -9.09 1.29 4.74
CA GLU A 20 -9.15 2.75 4.67
C GLU A 20 -10.57 3.22 4.34
N ASN A 21 -10.88 4.47 4.71
CA ASN A 21 -12.12 5.13 4.33
C ASN A 21 -11.99 5.69 2.90
N LEU A 22 -12.89 5.26 2.04
CA LEU A 22 -12.91 5.59 0.62
C LEU A 22 -14.07 6.53 0.30
N ILE A 23 -13.79 7.50 -0.57
CA ILE A 23 -14.81 8.40 -1.12
C ILE A 23 -14.73 8.43 -2.64
N THR A 24 -15.87 8.60 -3.30
CA THR A 24 -15.93 8.79 -4.74
C THR A 24 -15.39 10.15 -5.14
N VAL A 25 -14.53 10.18 -6.15
CA VAL A 25 -14.04 11.41 -6.76
C VAL A 25 -15.11 11.93 -7.70
N GLU A 26 -15.60 13.14 -7.43
CA GLU A 26 -16.74 13.70 -8.15
C GLU A 26 -16.31 14.50 -9.40
N ASN A 27 -15.16 15.17 -9.33
CA ASN A 27 -14.67 16.13 -10.32
C ASN A 27 -13.33 15.71 -10.94
N ASN A 28 -12.96 16.33 -12.06
CA ASN A 28 -11.70 16.05 -12.76
C ASN A 28 -11.53 14.57 -13.13
N ILE A 29 -12.60 13.92 -13.58
CA ILE A 29 -12.58 12.56 -14.09
C ILE A 29 -13.31 12.50 -15.42
N ILE A 30 -13.04 11.48 -16.24
CA ILE A 30 -13.84 11.21 -17.43
C ILE A 30 -15.30 10.95 -17.00
N PRO A 31 -16.31 11.55 -17.66
CA PRO A 31 -17.71 11.31 -17.33
C PRO A 31 -18.06 9.83 -17.25
N ASN A 32 -18.87 9.48 -16.26
CA ASN A 32 -19.32 8.11 -15.97
C ASN A 32 -18.23 7.09 -15.62
N THR A 33 -16.98 7.50 -15.41
CA THR A 33 -15.94 6.60 -14.89
C THR A 33 -15.94 6.58 -13.36
N PHE A 34 -15.55 5.45 -12.78
CA PHE A 34 -15.57 5.27 -11.34
C PHE A 34 -14.17 5.38 -10.74
N VAL A 35 -13.96 6.39 -9.90
CA VAL A 35 -12.69 6.66 -9.21
C VAL A 35 -12.96 6.86 -7.73
N LEU A 36 -12.19 6.19 -6.89
CA LEU A 36 -12.19 6.39 -5.44
C LEU A 36 -10.88 7.05 -4.99
N GLU A 37 -10.92 7.74 -3.87
CA GLU A 37 -9.75 8.25 -3.15
C GLU A 37 -9.80 7.81 -1.69
N SER A 38 -8.64 7.55 -1.10
CA SER A 38 -8.49 7.39 0.35
C SER A 38 -8.53 8.72 1.10
N GLN A 39 -9.45 8.86 2.06
CA GLN A 39 -9.58 10.08 2.87
C GLN A 39 -8.41 10.28 3.85
N GLN A 40 -7.77 9.18 4.28
CA GLN A 40 -6.61 9.18 5.16
C GLN A 40 -5.67 8.04 4.75
N GLU A 41 -4.63 8.36 4.00
CA GLU A 41 -3.47 7.49 3.96
C GLU A 41 -2.82 7.59 5.34
N PHE A 42 -2.74 6.48 6.06
CA PHE A 42 -2.06 6.37 7.37
C PHE A 42 -2.89 6.77 8.61
N PRO A 43 -4.06 6.13 8.87
CA PRO A 43 -4.85 6.41 10.07
C PRO A 43 -4.05 6.12 11.36
N GLY A 44 -3.98 7.13 12.23
CA GLY A 44 -3.21 7.09 13.47
C GLY A 44 -1.76 7.57 13.34
N TYR A 45 -1.40 8.15 12.19
CA TYR A 45 -0.27 9.07 12.06
C TYR A 45 -0.80 10.53 12.10
N HIS A 46 -0.23 11.37 12.96
CA HIS A 46 -0.70 12.74 13.25
C HIS A 46 0.19 13.86 12.68
N GLY A 47 1.15 13.55 11.81
CA GLY A 47 2.01 14.56 11.18
C GLY A 47 1.32 15.38 10.08
N ASN A 48 1.97 16.46 9.63
CA ASN A 48 1.46 17.33 8.56
C ASN A 48 1.25 16.54 7.26
N ILE A 49 -0.02 16.35 6.89
CA ILE A 49 -0.39 15.68 5.65
C ILE A 49 -0.21 16.69 4.49
N PRO A 50 0.37 16.31 3.34
CA PRO A 50 0.52 17.23 2.21
C PRO A 50 -0.83 17.82 1.76
N ASP A 51 -0.71 18.99 1.15
CA ASP A 51 -1.78 19.88 0.72
C ASP A 51 -2.95 19.15 0.03
N LYS A 52 -4.20 19.57 0.32
CA LYS A 52 -5.44 18.97 -0.22
C LYS A 52 -5.53 19.04 -1.76
N SER A 53 -4.62 19.79 -2.39
CA SER A 53 -4.51 19.94 -3.83
C SER A 53 -3.96 18.69 -4.55
N GLN A 54 -3.27 17.79 -3.85
CA GLN A 54 -2.67 16.59 -4.45
C GLN A 54 -3.45 15.32 -4.08
N PRO A 55 -3.84 14.50 -5.08
CA PRO A 55 -4.48 13.22 -4.79
C PRO A 55 -3.48 12.28 -4.13
N ARG A 56 -3.91 11.60 -3.05
CA ARG A 56 -3.02 10.71 -2.29
C ARG A 56 -2.88 9.34 -2.96
N SER A 57 -3.91 8.50 -2.79
CA SER A 57 -4.07 7.22 -3.48
C SER A 57 -5.42 7.27 -4.16
N LEU A 58 -5.37 7.26 -5.49
CA LEU A 58 -6.55 7.11 -6.32
C LEU A 58 -6.71 5.64 -6.69
N PHE A 59 -7.95 5.20 -6.81
CA PHE A 59 -8.28 3.86 -7.26
C PHE A 59 -9.20 3.99 -8.46
N LEU A 60 -8.66 3.73 -9.65
CA LEU A 60 -9.45 3.70 -10.87
C LEU A 60 -10.16 2.34 -10.93
N ILE A 61 -11.48 2.34 -10.75
CA ILE A 61 -12.24 1.09 -10.65
C ILE A 61 -12.46 0.52 -12.05
N THR A 62 -12.05 -0.74 -12.23
CA THR A 62 -12.01 -1.42 -13.52
C THR A 62 -13.12 -2.45 -13.65
N SER A 63 -13.59 -2.67 -14.88
CA SER A 63 -14.68 -3.61 -15.15
C SER A 63 -14.28 -5.08 -14.96
N LYS A 64 -12.97 -5.34 -14.90
CA LYS A 64 -12.35 -6.65 -14.65
C LYS A 64 -11.04 -6.44 -13.88
N GLU A 65 -10.51 -7.51 -13.33
CA GLU A 65 -9.14 -7.53 -12.81
C GLU A 65 -8.13 -7.45 -13.97
N TYR A 66 -7.06 -6.70 -13.76
CA TYR A 66 -5.89 -6.67 -14.63
C TYR A 66 -4.72 -7.25 -13.86
N SER A 67 -3.94 -8.10 -14.52
CA SER A 67 -2.73 -8.67 -13.94
C SER A 67 -1.67 -7.60 -13.67
N PHE A 68 -0.68 -7.97 -12.86
CA PHE A 68 0.52 -7.16 -12.68
C PHE A 68 1.21 -6.87 -14.02
N GLU A 69 1.36 -7.89 -14.87
CA GLU A 69 2.02 -7.73 -16.17
C GLU A 69 1.27 -6.75 -17.08
N GLU A 70 -0.05 -6.91 -17.24
CA GLU A 70 -0.88 -6.00 -18.04
C GLU A 70 -0.73 -4.56 -17.53
N THR A 71 -0.84 -4.36 -16.22
CA THR A 71 -0.76 -3.04 -15.61
C THR A 71 0.63 -2.42 -15.77
N ALA A 72 1.69 -3.20 -15.54
CA ALA A 72 3.07 -2.72 -15.65
C ALA A 72 3.45 -2.36 -17.10
N ARG A 73 3.05 -3.19 -18.08
CA ARG A 73 3.27 -2.91 -19.50
C ARG A 73 2.54 -1.64 -19.94
N THR A 74 1.26 -1.51 -19.57
CA THR A 74 0.45 -0.33 -19.86
C THR A 74 1.05 0.92 -19.22
N ALA A 75 1.40 0.88 -17.94
CA ALA A 75 2.01 2.00 -17.24
C ALA A 75 3.33 2.44 -17.89
N ARG A 76 4.19 1.48 -18.30
CA ARG A 76 5.44 1.79 -19.01
C ARG A 76 5.20 2.53 -20.33
N LYS A 77 4.21 2.12 -21.12
CA LYS A 77 3.88 2.82 -22.38
C LYS A 77 3.35 4.23 -22.12
N ILE A 78 2.51 4.39 -21.10
CA ILE A 78 1.91 5.69 -20.73
C ILE A 78 2.97 6.65 -20.20
N ARG A 79 3.94 6.18 -19.41
CA ARG A 79 5.06 7.00 -18.89
C ARG A 79 5.87 7.71 -19.97
N ILE A 80 5.91 7.18 -21.20
CA ILE A 80 6.61 7.81 -22.32
C ILE A 80 5.77 8.98 -22.90
N LYS A 81 4.45 8.95 -22.71
CA LYS A 81 3.48 9.91 -23.28
C LYS A 81 3.15 11.05 -22.31
N ILE A 82 3.05 10.76 -21.02
CA ILE A 82 2.63 11.71 -19.99
C ILE A 82 3.82 12.44 -19.38
N LYS A 83 3.66 13.73 -19.06
CA LYS A 83 4.72 14.57 -18.45
C LYS A 83 4.77 14.46 -16.91
N HIS A 84 3.77 13.83 -16.31
CA HIS A 84 3.59 13.77 -14.87
C HIS A 84 3.98 12.39 -14.36
N ASP A 85 4.64 12.34 -13.19
CA ASP A 85 4.93 11.07 -12.56
C ASP A 85 3.65 10.43 -12.02
N PHE A 86 3.62 9.10 -12.09
CA PHE A 86 2.58 8.29 -11.50
C PHE A 86 3.12 6.87 -11.29
N ASN A 87 2.62 6.18 -10.28
CA ASN A 87 2.77 4.74 -10.13
C ASN A 87 1.41 4.07 -10.29
N ALA A 88 1.34 3.02 -11.10
CA ALA A 88 0.15 2.21 -11.27
C ALA A 88 0.39 0.79 -10.74
N SER A 89 -0.48 0.33 -9.85
CA SER A 89 -0.43 -1.01 -9.27
C SER A 89 -1.83 -1.64 -9.27
N PRO A 90 -2.01 -2.88 -9.76
CA PRO A 90 -3.32 -3.50 -9.73
C PRO A 90 -3.69 -3.95 -8.32
N GLY A 91 -4.98 -3.97 -8.04
CA GLY A 91 -5.48 -4.43 -6.77
C GLY A 91 -6.98 -4.60 -6.75
N ASN A 92 -7.48 -4.90 -5.56
CA ASN A 92 -8.89 -5.11 -5.29
C ASN A 92 -9.27 -4.34 -4.02
N ILE A 93 -10.49 -3.79 -4.02
CA ILE A 93 -11.12 -3.20 -2.85
C ILE A 93 -12.27 -4.10 -2.44
N TYR A 94 -12.16 -4.67 -1.24
CA TYR A 94 -13.18 -5.54 -0.65
C TYR A 94 -14.09 -4.68 0.22
N LEU A 95 -15.31 -4.48 -0.26
CA LEU A 95 -16.41 -3.87 0.48
C LEU A 95 -17.26 -4.97 1.10
N LYS A 96 -18.20 -4.61 1.99
CA LYS A 96 -19.07 -5.58 2.66
C LYS A 96 -19.88 -6.44 1.70
N SER A 97 -20.26 -5.90 0.54
CA SER A 97 -21.18 -6.53 -0.41
C SER A 97 -20.55 -6.89 -1.75
N GLU A 98 -19.35 -6.40 -2.06
CA GLU A 98 -18.75 -6.57 -3.37
C GLU A 98 -17.22 -6.43 -3.34
N ILE A 99 -16.58 -6.90 -4.42
CA ILE A 99 -15.17 -6.69 -4.69
C ILE A 99 -15.07 -5.78 -5.90
N LEU A 100 -14.31 -4.70 -5.77
CA LEU A 100 -14.04 -3.76 -6.84
C LEU A 100 -12.60 -3.93 -7.34
N PRO A 101 -12.40 -4.50 -8.54
CA PRO A 101 -11.12 -4.46 -9.22
C PRO A 101 -10.69 -3.03 -9.47
N CYS A 102 -9.41 -2.73 -9.25
CA CYS A 102 -8.88 -1.40 -9.45
C CYS A 102 -7.43 -1.38 -9.90
N ILE A 103 -7.04 -0.23 -10.46
CA ILE A 103 -5.65 0.17 -10.61
C ILE A 103 -5.44 1.34 -9.66
N ARG A 104 -4.59 1.14 -8.64
CA ARG A 104 -4.18 2.21 -7.74
C ARG A 104 -3.18 3.11 -8.45
N ILE A 105 -3.42 4.42 -8.39
CA ILE A 105 -2.52 5.47 -8.86
C ILE A 105 -1.95 6.22 -7.65
N LYS A 106 -0.61 6.33 -7.58
CA LYS A 106 0.12 7.19 -6.63
C LYS A 106 1.00 8.20 -7.36
N TYR A 107 1.47 9.23 -6.64
CA TYR A 107 2.40 10.27 -7.09
C TYR A 107 1.87 11.24 -8.16
N LEU A 108 0.58 11.15 -8.47
CA LEU A 108 -0.06 12.11 -9.35
C LEU A 108 -0.13 13.46 -8.63
N GLN A 109 0.44 14.50 -9.23
CA GLN A 109 0.60 15.80 -8.57
C GLN A 109 -0.69 16.63 -8.48
N SER A 110 -1.72 16.28 -9.24
CA SER A 110 -2.99 17.03 -9.27
C SER A 110 -4.14 16.15 -9.78
N PHE A 111 -5.34 16.40 -9.27
CA PHE A 111 -6.57 15.79 -9.80
C PHE A 111 -6.84 16.15 -11.26
N THR A 112 -6.35 17.30 -11.73
CA THR A 112 -6.55 17.76 -13.12
C THR A 112 -5.90 16.82 -14.15
N PHE A 113 -4.96 15.97 -13.73
CA PHE A 113 -4.28 15.02 -14.61
C PHE A 113 -4.98 13.66 -14.70
N ILE A 114 -6.00 13.41 -13.86
CA ILE A 114 -6.73 12.14 -13.88
C ILE A 114 -7.42 11.89 -15.23
N PRO A 115 -8.09 12.86 -15.89
CA PRO A 115 -8.76 12.59 -17.16
C PRO A 115 -7.78 12.22 -18.27
N GLU A 116 -6.62 12.87 -18.33
CA GLU A 116 -5.55 12.53 -19.27
C GLU A 116 -5.07 11.09 -19.04
N LEU A 117 -4.75 10.74 -17.80
CA LEU A 117 -4.33 9.38 -17.44
C LEU A 117 -5.40 8.34 -17.76
N GLN A 118 -6.67 8.63 -17.48
CA GLN A 118 -7.77 7.73 -17.80
C GLN A 118 -7.95 7.53 -19.31
N ASN A 119 -7.76 8.57 -20.13
CA ASN A 119 -7.82 8.43 -21.59
C ASN A 119 -6.67 7.56 -22.10
N LEU A 120 -5.43 7.81 -21.64
CA LEU A 120 -4.26 7.01 -22.00
C LEU A 120 -4.43 5.53 -21.59
N LEU A 121 -5.02 5.27 -20.43
CA LEU A 121 -5.34 3.90 -19.99
C LEU A 121 -6.41 3.25 -20.89
N LYS A 122 -7.45 3.99 -21.29
CA LYS A 122 -8.48 3.49 -22.22
C LYS A 122 -7.91 3.15 -23.59
N ASP A 123 -7.00 3.98 -24.10
CA ASP A 123 -6.33 3.76 -25.39
C ASP A 123 -5.48 2.47 -25.37
N GLU A 124 -4.94 2.10 -24.21
CA GLU A 124 -4.24 0.83 -24.00
C GLU A 124 -5.18 -0.33 -23.61
N GLY A 125 -6.51 -0.13 -23.69
CA GLY A 125 -7.52 -1.16 -23.52
C GLY A 125 -8.08 -1.33 -22.11
N ILE A 126 -7.74 -0.46 -21.16
CA ILE A 126 -8.30 -0.49 -19.80
C ILE A 126 -9.76 -0.03 -19.83
N LYS A 127 -10.63 -0.91 -19.33
CA LYS A 127 -12.07 -0.69 -19.18
C LYS A 127 -12.42 -0.32 -17.74
N PHE A 128 -13.06 0.85 -17.57
CA PHE A 128 -13.52 1.34 -16.27
C PHE A 128 -14.97 0.94 -15.97
N GLN A 129 -15.29 0.77 -14.68
CA GLN A 129 -16.68 0.64 -14.25
C GLN A 129 -17.43 1.98 -14.33
N LYS A 130 -18.76 1.88 -14.39
CA LYS A 130 -19.65 3.03 -14.28
C LYS A 130 -19.60 3.61 -12.88
N LYS A 131 -19.56 4.95 -12.79
CA LYS A 131 -19.56 5.70 -11.54
C LYS A 131 -20.75 5.32 -10.64
N ARG A 132 -20.48 5.18 -9.35
CA ARG A 132 -21.46 5.04 -8.27
C ARG A 132 -20.99 5.87 -7.08
N GLY A 133 -21.91 6.34 -6.24
CA GLY A 133 -21.56 7.04 -5.01
C GLY A 133 -21.14 6.04 -3.93
N ILE A 134 -19.91 6.16 -3.46
CA ILE A 134 -19.36 5.41 -2.32
C ILE A 134 -18.76 6.39 -1.32
N HIS A 135 -19.14 6.20 -0.06
CA HIS A 135 -18.49 6.74 1.13
C HIS A 135 -18.49 5.65 2.20
N SER A 136 -17.45 4.82 2.23
CA SER A 136 -17.39 3.65 3.11
C SER A 136 -15.97 3.18 3.40
N SER A 137 -15.79 2.46 4.50
CA SER A 137 -14.57 1.69 4.76
C SER A 137 -14.48 0.49 3.81
N GLY A 138 -13.28 0.20 3.32
CA GLY A 138 -12.99 -0.98 2.51
C GLY A 138 -11.59 -1.53 2.78
N LEU A 139 -11.43 -2.86 2.68
CA LEU A 139 -10.12 -3.49 2.72
C LEU A 139 -9.50 -3.41 1.32
N ILE A 140 -8.43 -2.64 1.19
CA ILE A 140 -7.69 -2.46 -0.06
C ILE A 140 -6.54 -3.47 -0.07
N VAL A 141 -6.39 -4.22 -1.16
CA VAL A 141 -5.28 -5.15 -1.39
C VAL A 141 -4.59 -4.76 -2.69
N ILE A 142 -3.35 -4.28 -2.61
CA ILE A 142 -2.58 -3.84 -3.78
C ILE A 142 -1.38 -4.75 -3.99
N ASN A 143 -1.30 -5.32 -5.19
CA ASN A 143 -0.12 -6.07 -5.63
C ASN A 143 0.96 -5.09 -6.04
N LYS A 144 2.17 -5.25 -5.48
CA LYS A 144 3.31 -4.40 -5.83
C LYS A 144 4.61 -5.18 -5.86
N GLN A 145 5.58 -4.59 -6.54
CA GLN A 145 6.98 -4.95 -6.40
C GLN A 145 7.55 -4.26 -5.15
N PHE A 146 8.49 -4.93 -4.51
CA PHE A 146 9.22 -4.42 -3.37
C PHE A 146 10.69 -4.46 -3.71
N TYR A 147 11.37 -3.33 -3.45
CA TYR A 147 12.81 -3.27 -3.41
C TYR A 147 13.22 -2.92 -1.99
N VAL A 148 13.77 -3.91 -1.28
CA VAL A 148 14.06 -3.80 0.15
C VAL A 148 15.48 -4.26 0.45
N CYS A 149 16.03 -3.75 1.54
CA CYS A 149 17.28 -4.19 2.11
C CYS A 149 16.99 -4.87 3.44
N GLU A 150 17.31 -6.16 3.55
CA GLU A 150 17.31 -6.86 4.84
C GLU A 150 18.51 -6.40 5.65
N ARG A 151 18.26 -5.71 6.76
CA ARG A 151 19.30 -5.19 7.67
C ARG A 151 19.62 -6.19 8.77
N GLU A 152 18.59 -6.91 9.18
CA GLU A 152 18.63 -7.99 10.16
C GLU A 152 17.60 -9.03 9.73
N GLU A 153 17.77 -10.27 10.17
CA GLU A 153 16.86 -11.36 9.82
C GLU A 153 15.40 -10.97 10.13
N GLY A 154 14.57 -10.89 9.09
CA GLY A 154 13.16 -10.52 9.19
C GLY A 154 12.88 -9.02 9.41
N LEU A 155 13.88 -8.15 9.24
CA LEU A 155 13.73 -6.69 9.30
C LEU A 155 14.23 -6.06 8.00
N TYR A 156 13.28 -5.56 7.21
CA TYR A 156 13.52 -5.06 5.87
C TYR A 156 13.28 -3.55 5.80
N LYS A 157 14.24 -2.79 5.28
CA LYS A 157 14.08 -1.36 4.97
C LYS A 157 13.65 -1.19 3.52
N ASP A 158 12.63 -0.36 3.27
CA ASP A 158 12.23 -0.02 1.91
C ASP A 158 13.28 0.91 1.26
N LEU A 159 13.67 0.59 0.02
CA LEU A 159 14.68 1.35 -0.72
C LEU A 159 14.06 2.40 -1.66
N GLU A 160 12.75 2.39 -1.87
CA GLU A 160 12.02 3.40 -2.63
C GLU A 160 11.45 4.49 -1.71
N ASP A 161 11.16 4.15 -0.45
CA ASP A 161 10.63 5.07 0.55
C ASP A 161 11.23 4.81 1.94
N GLU A 162 12.20 5.63 2.33
CA GLU A 162 12.94 5.47 3.59
C GLU A 162 12.07 5.56 4.85
N SER A 163 10.85 6.09 4.75
CA SER A 163 9.88 6.12 5.86
C SER A 163 9.17 4.79 6.08
N LYS A 164 9.40 3.79 5.22
CA LYS A 164 8.79 2.47 5.30
C LYS A 164 9.81 1.41 5.70
N CYS A 165 9.37 0.52 6.58
CA CYS A 165 10.03 -0.75 6.83
C CYS A 165 9.02 -1.88 6.89
N TYR A 166 9.51 -3.11 6.85
CA TYR A 166 8.71 -4.33 6.90
C TYR A 166 9.28 -5.26 7.96
N LEU A 167 8.39 -5.78 8.79
CA LEU A 167 8.69 -6.70 9.88
C LEU A 167 8.13 -8.06 9.51
N GLU A 168 8.97 -9.08 9.44
CA GLU A 168 8.56 -10.46 9.26
C GLU A 168 7.81 -10.97 10.49
N LEU A 169 6.69 -11.65 10.24
CA LEU A 169 5.93 -12.35 11.27
C LEU A 169 6.08 -13.87 11.08
N PRO A 170 6.22 -14.64 12.18
CA PRO A 170 6.29 -16.09 12.10
C PRO A 170 4.95 -16.75 11.73
N VAL A 171 3.84 -16.00 11.80
CA VAL A 171 2.48 -16.50 11.55
C VAL A 171 1.63 -15.49 10.80
N LYS A 172 0.69 -16.00 10.00
CA LYS A 172 -0.33 -15.20 9.32
C LYS A 172 -1.39 -14.69 10.30
N LEU A 173 -1.41 -13.39 10.54
CA LEU A 173 -2.45 -12.76 11.38
C LEU A 173 -3.77 -12.53 10.61
N SER A 174 -4.89 -12.84 11.26
CA SER A 174 -6.20 -12.36 10.81
C SER A 174 -6.26 -10.83 10.88
N GLY A 175 -7.15 -10.19 10.10
CA GLY A 175 -7.28 -8.73 10.13
C GLY A 175 -7.69 -8.20 11.50
N GLU A 176 -8.52 -8.94 12.23
CA GLU A 176 -8.94 -8.61 13.59
C GLU A 176 -7.77 -8.68 14.58
N LYS A 177 -7.00 -9.78 14.57
CA LYS A 177 -5.83 -9.95 15.44
C LYS A 177 -4.77 -8.90 15.15
N PHE A 178 -4.52 -8.61 13.87
CA PHE A 178 -3.58 -7.55 13.49
C PHE A 178 -3.98 -6.19 14.05
N LYS A 179 -5.26 -5.80 13.95
CA LYS A 179 -5.76 -4.55 14.53
C LYS A 179 -5.63 -4.54 16.05
N GLU A 180 -6.06 -5.62 16.69
CA GLU A 180 -5.96 -5.81 18.15
C GLU A 180 -4.51 -5.61 18.62
N PHE A 181 -3.55 -6.25 17.95
CA PHE A 181 -2.13 -6.16 18.29
C PHE A 181 -1.61 -4.75 18.03
N THR A 182 -1.90 -4.17 16.86
CA THR A 182 -1.47 -2.80 16.53
C THR A 182 -1.95 -1.77 17.56
N ILE A 183 -3.21 -1.87 18.00
CA ILE A 183 -3.78 -0.99 19.04
C ILE A 183 -3.08 -1.21 20.37
N SER A 184 -2.87 -2.47 20.77
CA SER A 184 -2.12 -2.81 21.99
C SER A 184 -0.73 -2.19 21.98
N ILE A 185 0.02 -2.35 20.89
CA ILE A 185 1.37 -1.80 20.74
C ILE A 185 1.35 -0.28 20.84
N LYS A 186 0.43 0.39 20.13
CA LYS A 186 0.30 1.85 20.17
C LYS A 186 0.02 2.40 21.57
N ASN A 187 -0.67 1.65 22.41
CA ASN A 187 -0.96 2.06 23.79
C ASN A 187 0.21 1.86 24.76
N ASN A 188 1.23 1.10 24.38
CA ASN A 188 2.35 0.69 25.25
C ASN A 188 3.71 1.29 24.84
N ILE A 189 3.74 2.20 23.87
CA ILE A 189 4.96 2.87 23.42
C ILE A 189 4.85 4.39 23.58
N ASP A 190 5.95 5.03 23.95
CA ASP A 190 5.98 6.49 24.21
C ASP A 190 5.63 7.32 22.96
N ASN A 191 6.10 6.87 21.79
CA ASN A 191 5.75 7.47 20.51
C ASN A 191 4.88 6.51 19.68
N ASN A 192 3.57 6.71 19.72
CA ASN A 192 2.58 5.90 19.00
C ASN A 192 2.31 6.36 17.56
N ASN A 193 3.07 7.34 17.07
CA ASN A 193 2.86 8.00 15.79
C ASN A 193 3.45 7.20 14.62
N PHE A 194 2.83 6.07 14.30
CA PHE A 194 3.16 5.24 13.14
C PHE A 194 1.89 4.68 12.49
N ASP A 195 1.97 4.29 11.22
CA ASP A 195 0.91 3.51 10.56
C ASP A 195 1.40 2.10 10.25
N ALA A 196 0.51 1.13 10.41
CA ALA A 196 0.79 -0.26 10.11
C ALA A 196 -0.16 -0.80 9.04
N ALA A 197 0.37 -1.63 8.14
CA ALA A 197 -0.42 -2.41 7.20
C ALA A 197 0.11 -3.83 7.13
N GLN A 198 -0.78 -4.79 6.91
CA GLN A 198 -0.35 -6.17 6.67
C GLN A 198 0.11 -6.33 5.23
N GLY A 199 0.98 -7.29 4.98
CA GLY A 199 1.39 -7.62 3.63
C GLY A 199 2.00 -9.01 3.57
N VAL A 200 2.48 -9.34 2.38
CA VAL A 200 3.29 -10.54 2.16
C VAL A 200 4.40 -10.27 1.16
N PHE A 201 5.51 -10.98 1.29
CA PHE A 201 6.48 -11.18 0.22
C PHE A 201 6.35 -12.59 -0.38
N TYR A 202 6.42 -12.67 -1.71
CA TYR A 202 6.52 -13.93 -2.45
C TYR A 202 7.98 -14.24 -2.73
N ARG A 203 8.58 -15.05 -1.87
CA ARG A 203 10.00 -15.42 -1.94
C ARG A 203 10.16 -16.85 -2.44
N ARG A 204 11.37 -17.20 -2.87
CA ARG A 204 11.68 -18.56 -3.35
C ARG A 204 11.31 -19.66 -2.34
N LYS A 205 11.46 -19.38 -1.04
CA LYS A 205 11.17 -20.33 0.04
C LYS A 205 9.68 -20.38 0.42
N GLY A 206 8.84 -19.53 -0.18
CA GLY A 206 7.42 -19.46 0.12
C GLY A 206 6.94 -18.04 0.40
N ILE A 207 5.74 -17.95 0.97
CA ILE A 207 5.12 -16.70 1.38
C ILE A 207 5.70 -16.29 2.73
N ILE A 208 6.16 -15.04 2.83
CA ILE A 208 6.59 -14.43 4.08
C ILE A 208 5.51 -13.42 4.49
N ASP A 209 4.86 -13.63 5.63
CA ASP A 209 3.92 -12.68 6.21
C ASP A 209 4.68 -11.50 6.83
N ILE A 210 4.24 -10.28 6.53
CA ILE A 210 4.91 -9.07 6.99
C ILE A 210 3.93 -8.03 7.53
N VAL A 211 4.45 -7.14 8.38
CA VAL A 211 3.83 -5.87 8.74
C VAL A 211 4.67 -4.74 8.16
N ARG A 212 4.08 -3.93 7.27
CA ARG A 212 4.67 -2.66 6.86
C ARG A 212 4.42 -1.62 7.95
N ILE A 213 5.47 -0.99 8.43
CA ILE A 213 5.42 0.19 9.29
C ILE A 213 5.78 1.42 8.46
N TYR A 214 5.01 2.49 8.61
CA TYR A 214 5.35 3.83 8.15
C TYR A 214 5.65 4.73 9.34
N ASP A 215 6.84 5.29 9.34
CA ASP A 215 7.37 6.11 10.44
C ASP A 215 8.42 7.11 9.92
N LEU A 216 8.29 8.38 10.29
CA LEU A 216 9.22 9.44 9.87
C LEU A 216 10.49 9.51 10.71
N GLU A 217 10.54 8.90 11.90
CA GLU A 217 11.73 8.95 12.75
C GLU A 217 12.88 8.07 12.20
N LYS A 218 12.61 7.22 11.20
CA LYS A 218 13.58 6.42 10.43
C LYS A 218 14.61 5.68 11.30
N ASN A 219 14.27 5.36 12.56
CA ASN A 219 15.19 4.80 13.54
C ASN A 219 15.11 3.26 13.55
N VAL A 220 16.23 2.59 13.31
CA VAL A 220 16.31 1.11 13.30
C VAL A 220 16.00 0.50 14.67
N ASP A 221 16.43 1.14 15.77
CA ASP A 221 16.11 0.66 17.13
C ASP A 221 14.62 0.67 17.41
N ARG A 222 13.92 1.69 16.88
CA ARG A 222 12.47 1.78 16.95
C ARG A 222 11.80 0.66 16.14
N MET A 223 12.34 0.32 14.97
CA MET A 223 11.84 -0.80 14.18
C MET A 223 12.03 -2.14 14.89
N ARG A 224 13.20 -2.35 15.53
CA ARG A 224 13.45 -3.55 16.37
C ARG A 224 12.47 -3.63 17.53
N ALA A 225 12.22 -2.51 18.22
CA ALA A 225 11.26 -2.45 19.32
C ALA A 225 9.85 -2.80 18.85
N LEU A 226 9.37 -2.22 17.75
CA LEU A 226 8.05 -2.54 17.19
C LEU A 226 7.93 -4.03 16.82
N ARG A 227 8.97 -4.62 16.21
CA ARG A 227 8.99 -6.05 15.92
C ARG A 227 8.87 -6.88 17.18
N LYS A 228 9.65 -6.55 18.22
CA LYS A 228 9.60 -7.24 19.51
C LYS A 228 8.18 -7.23 20.08
N TYR A 229 7.50 -6.09 20.08
CA TYR A 229 6.12 -6.02 20.57
C TYR A 229 5.13 -6.88 19.75
N TYR A 230 5.27 -6.95 18.42
CA TYR A 230 4.44 -7.86 17.62
C TYR A 230 4.69 -9.32 17.97
N LEU A 231 5.94 -9.72 18.18
CA LEU A 231 6.30 -11.08 18.57
C LEU A 231 5.76 -11.42 19.97
N GLU A 232 5.86 -10.50 20.94
CA GLU A 232 5.28 -10.66 22.28
C GLU A 232 3.76 -10.80 22.25
N GLU A 233 3.05 -10.03 21.41
CA GLU A 233 1.61 -10.19 21.23
C GLU A 233 1.24 -11.55 20.62
N ILE A 234 2.05 -12.05 19.67
CA ILE A 234 1.87 -13.37 19.06
C ILE A 234 2.05 -14.46 20.11
N ASP A 235 3.19 -14.49 20.81
CA ASP A 235 3.52 -15.51 21.81
C ASP A 235 2.51 -15.58 22.96
N ARG A 236 1.87 -14.45 23.29
CA ARG A 236 0.88 -14.38 24.36
C ARG A 236 -0.51 -14.87 23.95
N LYS A 237 -0.88 -14.75 22.68
CA LYS A 237 -2.29 -14.83 22.23
C LYS A 237 -2.56 -15.87 21.14
N LEU A 238 -1.52 -16.54 20.64
CA LEU A 238 -1.61 -17.62 19.65
C LEU A 238 -0.87 -18.85 20.17
#